data_AF-A0A1F6JTM0-F1
#
_entry.id   AF-A0A1F6JTM0-F1
#
_cell.length_a   1.000
_cell.length_b   1.000
_cell.length_c   1.000
_cell.angle_alpha   90.00
_cell.angle_beta   90.00
_cell.angle_gamma   90.00
#
_symmetry.space_group_name_H-M   'P 1'
#
loop_
_entity.id
_entity.type
_entity.pdbx_description
1 polymer ?
#
loop_
_entity_poly.entity_id
_entity_poly.type
_entity_poly.pdbx_seq_one_letter_code
_entity_poly.pdbx_strand_id
1 'polypeptide(L)'
;MRRRKRPIWLLVGGFFSLAIFLYILISLSPDFSFSIFNFSFTMPPLFFLLIFTSLFFLFSFLLSNFRRGIFIGLFVSTYLLLRFLDLTHIFFLIMLLILFITLELFFNYKK
;
A
#
# COMPACT_ATOMS: atom_id res chain seq x y z
N MET A 1 22.19 -22.65 9.12
CA MET A 1 21.17 -21.58 9.03
C MET A 1 21.75 -20.33 8.36
N ARG A 2 21.55 -20.14 7.04
CA ARG A 2 21.96 -18.90 6.33
C ARG A 2 21.00 -17.77 6.72
N ARG A 3 21.39 -16.90 7.67
CA ARG A 3 20.67 -15.66 7.96
C ARG A 3 20.75 -14.76 6.72
N ARG A 4 19.71 -14.75 5.87
CA ARG A 4 19.58 -13.73 4.82
C ARG A 4 19.61 -12.36 5.51
N LYS A 5 20.65 -11.57 5.24
CA LYS A 5 20.76 -10.20 5.75
C LYS A 5 19.54 -9.44 5.25
N ARG A 6 18.68 -8.98 6.18
CA ARG A 6 17.53 -8.13 5.83
C ARG A 6 18.10 -6.81 5.29
N PRO A 7 17.73 -6.37 4.09
CA PRO A 7 18.28 -5.15 3.52
C PRO A 7 17.74 -3.95 4.33
N ILE A 8 18.63 -3.36 5.14
CA ILE A 8 18.34 -2.19 6.00
C ILE A 8 17.83 -1.00 5.16
N TRP A 9 18.22 -0.94 3.88
CA TRP A 9 17.75 0.05 2.92
C TRP A 9 16.23 0.06 2.74
N LEU A 10 15.55 -1.09 2.86
CA LEU A 10 14.07 -1.14 2.81
C LEU A 10 13.43 -0.45 4.02
N LEU A 11 14.10 -0.52 5.17
CA LEU A 11 13.64 0.10 6.41
C LEU A 11 13.71 1.62 6.30
N VAL A 12 14.84 2.13 5.80
CA VAL A 12 15.04 3.56 5.53
C VAL A 12 14.03 4.06 4.50
N GLY A 13 13.82 3.33 3.41
CA GLY A 13 12.82 3.67 2.40
C GLY A 13 11.39 3.69 2.96
N GLY A 14 11.05 2.73 3.83
CA GLY A 14 9.75 2.69 4.51
C GLY A 14 9.51 3.88 5.41
N PHE A 15 10.46 4.22 6.29
CA PHE A 15 10.37 5.40 7.15
C PHE A 15 10.30 6.70 6.35
N PHE A 16 11.10 6.81 5.28
CA PHE A 16 11.08 7.99 4.41
C PHE A 16 9.72 8.16 3.72
N SER A 17 9.16 7.07 3.16
CA SER A 17 7.83 7.08 2.55
C SER A 17 6.73 7.43 3.56
N LEU A 18 6.85 6.95 4.81
CA LEU A 18 5.88 7.23 5.88
C LEU A 18 5.98 8.70 6.34
N ALA A 19 7.19 9.23 6.46
CA ALA A 19 7.43 10.64 6.80
C ALA A 19 6.87 11.58 5.73
N ILE A 20 7.08 11.29 4.44
CA ILE A 20 6.49 12.07 3.35
C ILE A 20 4.96 11.99 3.41
N PHE A 21 4.40 10.81 3.67
CA PHE A 21 2.95 10.62 3.78
C PHE A 21 2.35 11.45 4.92
N LEU A 22 2.96 11.42 6.11
CA LEU A 22 2.53 12.23 7.25
C LEU A 22 2.67 13.72 6.98
N TYR A 23 3.76 14.12 6.33
CA TYR A 23 3.97 15.51 5.95
C TYR A 23 2.87 16.00 5.02
N ILE A 24 2.50 15.24 3.99
CA ILE A 24 1.41 15.58 3.06
C ILE A 24 0.07 15.68 3.80
N LEU A 25 -0.23 14.75 4.71
CA LEU A 25 -1.47 14.76 5.49
C LEU A 25 -1.63 15.99 6.39
N ILE A 26 -0.53 16.51 6.94
CA ILE A 26 -0.57 17.66 7.86
C ILE A 26 -0.52 18.98 7.11
N SER A 27 0.26 19.05 6.02
CA SER A 27 0.56 20.31 5.34
C SER A 27 -0.36 20.65 4.17
N LEU A 28 -1.02 19.66 3.54
CA LEU A 28 -1.91 19.89 2.42
C LEU A 28 -3.37 19.62 2.78
N SER A 29 -4.24 20.58 2.49
CA SER A 29 -5.69 20.37 2.59
C SER A 29 -6.15 19.30 1.58
N PRO A 30 -7.15 18.48 1.94
CA PRO A 30 -7.63 17.38 1.09
C PRO A 30 -8.20 17.83 -0.26
N ASP A 31 -8.59 19.10 -0.38
CA ASP A 31 -9.18 19.68 -1.59
C ASP A 31 -8.14 20.33 -2.54
N PHE A 32 -6.84 20.24 -2.23
CA PHE A 32 -5.81 20.77 -3.12
C PHE A 32 -5.78 19.98 -4.43
N SER A 33 -6.04 20.63 -5.55
CA SER A 33 -5.78 20.09 -6.89
C SER A 33 -4.49 20.69 -7.44
N PHE A 34 -3.52 19.86 -7.80
CA PHE A 34 -2.35 20.31 -8.57
C PHE A 34 -2.75 20.44 -10.03
N SER A 35 -2.86 21.67 -10.54
CA SER A 35 -3.06 21.92 -11.97
C SER A 35 -1.71 22.28 -12.62
N ILE A 36 -1.19 21.43 -13.51
CA ILE A 36 -0.05 21.77 -14.35
C ILE A 36 -0.50 21.76 -15.80
N PHE A 37 -0.49 22.94 -16.42
CA PHE A 37 -0.69 23.23 -17.86
C PHE A 37 -1.97 22.72 -18.56
N ASN A 38 -2.74 21.80 -17.95
CA ASN A 38 -4.10 21.30 -18.24
C ASN A 38 -4.41 19.96 -17.52
N PHE A 39 -3.43 19.35 -16.83
CA PHE A 39 -3.65 18.17 -15.99
C PHE A 39 -3.95 18.60 -14.56
N SER A 40 -5.18 18.37 -14.10
CA SER A 40 -5.56 18.44 -12.70
C SER A 40 -5.32 17.08 -12.05
N PHE A 41 -4.25 16.96 -11.27
CA PHE A 41 -4.08 15.84 -10.36
C PHE A 41 -4.82 16.16 -9.05
N THR A 42 -5.91 15.45 -8.83
CA THR A 42 -6.58 15.41 -7.52
C THR A 42 -5.68 14.65 -6.53
N MET A 43 -5.67 15.03 -5.25
CA MET A 43 -4.88 14.36 -4.21
C MET A 43 -5.19 12.88 -3.92
N PRO A 44 -6.42 12.35 -4.11
CA PRO A 44 -6.74 10.98 -3.67
C PRO A 44 -5.84 9.89 -4.28
N PRO A 45 -5.54 9.85 -5.59
CA PRO A 45 -4.60 8.88 -6.16
C PRO A 45 -3.19 8.94 -5.55
N LEU A 46 -2.70 10.14 -5.22
CA LEU A 46 -1.37 10.33 -4.61
C LEU A 46 -1.35 9.71 -3.20
N PHE A 47 -2.42 9.91 -2.43
CA PHE A 47 -2.59 9.33 -1.11
C PHE A 47 -2.55 7.79 -1.14
N PHE A 48 -3.28 7.16 -2.07
CA PHE A 48 -3.29 5.71 -2.22
C PHE A 48 -1.93 5.14 -2.64
N LEU A 49 -1.20 5.88 -3.48
CA LEU A 49 0.13 5.46 -3.90
C LEU A 49 1.12 5.52 -2.74
N LEU A 50 1.12 6.59 -1.94
CA LEU A 50 2.04 6.72 -0.80
C LEU A 50 1.76 5.71 0.30
N ILE A 51 0.48 5.44 0.61
CA ILE A 51 0.14 4.45 1.62
C ILE A 51 0.54 3.05 1.15
N PHE A 52 0.33 2.75 -0.14
CA PHE A 52 0.79 1.51 -0.75
C PHE A 52 2.31 1.36 -0.65
N THR A 53 3.08 2.37 -1.05
CA THR A 53 4.55 2.29 -1.01
C THR A 53 5.07 2.16 0.41
N SER A 54 4.50 2.92 1.36
CA SER A 54 4.88 2.84 2.78
C SER A 54 4.65 1.44 3.36
N LEU A 55 3.46 0.88 3.14
CA LEU A 55 3.12 -0.47 3.60
C LEU A 55 3.96 -1.53 2.90
N PHE A 56 4.16 -1.40 1.58
CA PHE A 56 5.02 -2.30 0.82
C PHE A 56 6.42 -2.36 1.40
N PHE A 57 7.07 -1.22 1.67
CA PHE A 57 8.43 -1.19 2.23
C PHE A 57 8.47 -1.75 3.66
N LEU A 58 7.52 -1.36 4.52
CA LEU A 58 7.45 -1.84 5.91
C LEU A 58 7.24 -3.35 5.98
N PHE A 59 6.25 -3.89 5.28
CA PHE A 59 5.93 -5.31 5.32
C PHE A 59 6.94 -6.17 4.54
N SER A 60 7.52 -5.65 3.45
CA SER A 60 8.63 -6.33 2.77
C SER A 60 9.83 -6.49 3.68
N PHE A 61 10.14 -5.48 4.49
CA PHE A 61 11.21 -5.56 5.49
C PHE A 61 10.85 -6.52 6.63
N LEU A 62 9.66 -6.38 7.21
CA LEU A 62 9.21 -7.16 8.39
C LEU A 62 9.15 -8.66 8.08
N LEU A 63 8.60 -9.02 6.93
CA LEU A 63 8.44 -10.41 6.49
C LEU A 63 9.64 -10.93 5.70
N SER A 64 10.65 -10.08 5.44
CA SER A 64 11.81 -10.37 4.60
C SER A 64 11.46 -10.98 3.23
N ASN A 65 10.26 -10.68 2.72
CA ASN A 65 9.70 -11.24 1.51
C ASN A 65 8.92 -10.16 0.75
N PHE A 66 9.51 -9.69 -0.34
CA PHE A 66 8.93 -8.68 -1.23
C PHE A 66 7.53 -9.04 -1.71
N ARG A 67 7.27 -10.32 -2.01
CA ARG A 67 5.95 -10.75 -2.50
C ARG A 67 4.86 -10.51 -1.46
N ARG A 68 5.14 -10.87 -0.20
CA ARG A 68 4.19 -10.67 0.90
C ARG A 68 3.97 -9.18 1.20
N GLY A 69 5.00 -8.36 1.08
CA GLY A 69 4.87 -6.91 1.17
C GLY A 69 3.96 -6.34 0.08
N ILE A 70 4.06 -6.81 -1.16
CA ILE A 70 3.17 -6.40 -2.27
C ILE A 70 1.73 -6.81 -1.94
N PHE A 71 1.51 -8.06 -1.51
CA PHE A 71 0.16 -8.52 -1.17
C PHE A 71 -0.48 -7.70 -0.06
N ILE A 72 0.25 -7.40 1.02
CA ILE A 72 -0.30 -6.61 2.12
C ILE A 72 -0.54 -5.16 1.68
N GLY A 73 0.40 -4.57 0.94
CA GLY A 73 0.23 -3.23 0.40
C GLY A 73 -1.01 -3.13 -0.49
N LEU A 74 -1.18 -4.07 -1.43
CA LEU A 74 -2.34 -4.12 -2.32
C LEU A 74 -3.62 -4.37 -1.54
N PHE A 75 -3.62 -5.29 -0.57
CA PHE A 75 -4.81 -5.59 0.24
C PHE A 75 -5.32 -4.32 0.94
N VAL A 76 -4.42 -3.60 1.62
CA VAL A 76 -4.78 -2.39 2.37
C VAL A 76 -5.17 -1.25 1.44
N SER A 77 -4.43 -1.01 0.34
CA SER A 77 -4.77 0.06 -0.60
C SER A 77 -6.11 -0.19 -1.28
N THR A 78 -6.39 -1.43 -1.68
CA THR A 78 -7.67 -1.81 -2.30
C THR A 78 -8.82 -1.72 -1.30
N TYR A 79 -8.60 -2.13 -0.05
CA TYR A 79 -9.59 -1.97 1.03
C TYR A 79 -9.94 -0.50 1.28
N LEU A 80 -8.93 0.38 1.35
CA LEU A 80 -9.16 1.81 1.51
C LEU A 80 -9.85 2.43 0.29
N LEU A 81 -9.55 1.95 -0.92
CA LEU A 81 -10.21 2.39 -2.14
C LEU A 81 -11.70 2.02 -2.13
N LEU A 82 -12.04 0.80 -1.72
CA LEU A 82 -13.44 0.39 -1.52
C LEU A 82 -14.15 1.29 -0.49
N ARG A 83 -13.47 1.59 0.63
CA ARG A 83 -14.00 2.50 1.66
C ARG A 83 -14.24 3.91 1.10
N PHE A 84 -13.35 4.38 0.24
CA PHE A 84 -13.44 5.71 -0.40
C PHE A 84 -14.58 5.79 -1.43
N LEU A 85 -14.95 4.67 -2.06
CA LEU A 85 -16.11 4.58 -2.95
C LEU A 85 -17.42 4.28 -2.20
N ASP A 86 -17.45 4.43 -0.87
CA ASP A 86 -18.58 4.11 0.01
C ASP A 86 -19.03 2.63 -0.02
N LEU A 87 -18.22 1.73 -0.59
CA LEU A 87 -18.46 0.28 -0.64
C LEU A 87 -18.09 -0.37 0.71
N THR A 88 -18.83 0.00 1.75
CA THR A 88 -18.55 -0.39 3.15
C THR A 88 -19.22 -1.69 3.58
N HIS A 89 -20.01 -2.33 2.70
CA HIS A 89 -20.64 -3.61 3.00
C HIS A 89 -19.59 -4.69 3.32
N ILE A 90 -19.86 -5.44 4.39
CA ILE A 90 -18.97 -6.51 4.87
C ILE A 90 -18.69 -7.58 3.81
N PHE A 91 -19.61 -7.76 2.86
CA PHE A 91 -19.44 -8.65 1.72
C PHE A 91 -18.18 -8.31 0.90
N PHE A 92 -17.89 -7.03 0.67
CA PHE A 92 -16.70 -6.62 -0.08
C PHE A 92 -15.41 -6.95 0.66
N LEU A 93 -15.40 -6.81 1.99
CA LEU A 93 -14.26 -7.21 2.81
C LEU A 93 -14.01 -8.71 2.69
N ILE A 94 -15.06 -9.53 2.86
CA ILE A 94 -14.97 -10.99 2.77
C ILE A 94 -14.48 -11.41 1.38
N MET A 95 -15.04 -10.83 0.32
CA MET A 95 -14.67 -11.13 -1.06
C MET A 95 -13.20 -10.78 -1.34
N LEU A 96 -12.75 -9.62 -0.85
CA LEU A 96 -11.36 -9.17 -0.95
C LEU A 96 -10.42 -10.12 -0.17
N LEU A 97 -10.84 -10.58 1.00
CA LEU A 97 -10.08 -11.55 1.81
C LEU A 97 -9.92 -12.88 1.06
N ILE A 98 -11.00 -13.42 0.48
CA ILE A 98 -10.97 -14.64 -0.33
C ILE A 98 -10.07 -14.48 -1.55
N LEU A 99 -10.15 -13.34 -2.25
CA LEU A 99 -9.31 -13.05 -3.41
C LEU A 99 -7.82 -13.05 -3.05
N PHE A 100 -7.43 -12.43 -1.93
CA PHE A 100 -6.03 -12.40 -1.51
C PHE A 100 -5.53 -13.75 -0.99
N ILE A 101 -6.36 -14.51 -0.27
CA ILE A 101 -6.02 -15.88 0.15
C ILE A 101 -5.81 -16.78 -1.07
N THR A 102 -6.72 -16.75 -2.03
CA THR A 102 -6.63 -17.59 -3.24
C THR A 102 -5.41 -17.22 -4.09
N LEU A 103 -5.08 -15.94 -4.23
CA LEU A 103 -3.84 -15.50 -4.87
C LEU A 103 -2.61 -15.98 -4.10
N GLU A 104 -2.57 -15.84 -2.78
CA GLU A 104 -1.44 -16.32 -1.97
C GLU A 104 -1.24 -17.84 -2.14
N LEU A 105 -2.32 -18.62 -2.09
CA LEU A 105 -2.29 -20.06 -2.33
C LEU A 105 -1.78 -20.41 -3.75
N PHE A 106 -2.30 -19.74 -4.78
CA PHE A 106 -1.91 -19.96 -6.16
C PHE A 106 -0.41 -19.72 -6.39
N PHE A 107 0.14 -18.64 -5.84
CA PHE A 107 1.57 -18.33 -5.95
C PHE A 107 2.46 -19.22 -5.07
N ASN A 108 1.92 -19.80 -4.01
CA ASN A 108 2.66 -20.72 -3.15
C ASN A 108 2.71 -22.14 -3.75
N TYR A 109 1.67 -22.55 -4.47
CA TYR A 109 1.61 -23.86 -5.15
C TYR A 109 2.56 -23.96 -6.36
N LYS A 110 2.82 -22.84 -7.04
CA LYS A 110 3.75 -22.77 -8.19
C LYS A 110 5.24 -22.82 -7.82
N LYS A 111 5.58 -23.09 -6.57
CA LYS A 111 6.93 -22.97 -6.02
C LYS A 111 7.41 -24.30 -5.45
#